data_AF-A0AAF0JCH6-F1
#
_entry.id   AF-A0AAF0JCH6-F1
#
_cell.length_a   1.000
_cell.length_b   1.000
_cell.length_c   1.000
_cell.angle_alpha   90.00
_cell.angle_beta   90.00
_cell.angle_gamma   90.00
#
_symmetry.space_group_name_H-M   'P 1'
#
loop_
_entity.id
_entity.type
_entity.pdbx_description
1 polymer ?
#
loop_
_entity_poly.entity_id
_entity_poly.type
_entity_poly.pdbx_seq_one_letter_code
_entity_poly.pdbx_strand_id
1 'polypeptide(L)'
;MQAPERSAAAAPLYTDTSLDDVLATVDERELDRDESVDPMALLAYYRRLLPFRSLFTWLNQDVALTRSFTNREFAFTLQNDAYLRYQSFSSWDDWKKEVCRLNPSRFEIGPVYSAKPKDRKTMQKATFRPVERELVFDIDMTDYDEIRTCCSDKSICARCWRLIAVAVEVLDSVLREDFGFRHLIWVYSGRRGIHCWVSDPEARGLPDEARKALVGWTEVIRGSANQAKKVSLGSAAPGAPRALHPSLRRALGADVLANSGSNGQSSAARGPLQRAFFDVILRDQDCFREQERWETLLALLPANETEAVGRLQNKWSAAPRSSVQKWDDVLDAASRSAERARLAWIAALEDIVLQYTYPRIDSEVSKRQNHLLKSPFVVHPSTGRICVPLELEQIQGFDPQTGAPTVAQLLRELNKYEAQHPDASPNSHTKGEWEKTSLRPYVEQFDRASAKLLREMRDAKRATTKHSLDF
;
A
#
# COMPACT_ATOMS: atom_id res chain seq x y z
N MET A 1 18.09 80.95 40.16
CA MET A 1 18.31 80.31 38.85
C MET A 1 19.17 79.08 39.07
N GLN A 2 18.57 77.89 39.06
CA GLN A 2 19.24 76.63 38.73
C GLN A 2 18.11 75.64 38.39
N ALA A 3 18.10 75.19 37.14
CA ALA A 3 17.10 74.30 36.57
C ALA A 3 17.38 72.84 36.97
N PRO A 4 16.35 71.99 37.12
CA PRO A 4 16.54 70.58 37.45
C PRO A 4 16.80 69.72 36.20
N GLU A 5 17.71 68.76 36.34
CA GLU A 5 18.08 67.76 35.33
C GLU A 5 16.89 66.84 34.97
N ARG A 6 16.69 66.64 33.66
CA ARG A 6 15.77 65.64 33.10
C ARG A 6 16.51 64.31 32.95
N SER A 7 16.08 63.30 33.69
CA SER A 7 16.43 61.89 33.46
C SER A 7 15.74 61.41 32.17
N ALA A 8 16.53 60.93 31.21
CA ALA A 8 16.06 60.31 29.98
C ALA A 8 15.70 58.85 30.25
N ALA A 9 14.43 58.49 30.15
CA ALA A 9 13.98 57.11 30.15
C ALA A 9 14.39 56.45 28.82
N ALA A 10 15.27 55.43 28.90
CA ALA A 10 15.59 54.56 27.78
C ALA A 10 14.37 53.68 27.43
N ALA A 11 14.02 53.62 26.15
CA ALA A 11 13.02 52.70 25.63
C ALA A 11 13.47 51.24 25.82
N PRO A 12 12.56 50.29 26.09
CA PRO A 12 12.95 48.90 26.24
C PRO A 12 13.40 48.33 24.90
N LEU A 13 14.61 47.78 24.88
CA LEU A 13 15.10 46.92 23.80
C LEU A 13 14.17 45.69 23.70
N TYR A 14 13.63 45.45 22.50
CA TYR A 14 12.97 44.18 22.17
C TYR A 14 13.99 43.06 22.41
N THR A 15 13.69 42.15 23.35
CA THR A 15 14.55 41.03 23.69
C THR A 15 14.32 39.86 22.72
N ASP A 16 15.42 39.29 22.22
CA ASP A 16 15.51 38.16 21.28
C ASP A 16 14.70 36.91 21.70
N THR A 17 14.39 36.79 23.00
CA THR A 17 13.52 35.77 23.60
C THR A 17 12.16 35.63 22.90
N SER A 18 11.61 36.71 22.34
CA SER A 18 10.33 36.65 21.62
C SER A 18 10.42 35.92 20.28
N LEU A 19 11.59 35.89 19.64
CA LEU A 19 11.77 35.26 18.33
C LEU A 19 12.07 33.77 18.49
N ASP A 20 12.88 33.41 19.49
CA ASP A 20 13.18 32.02 19.82
C ASP A 20 11.94 31.25 20.30
N ASP A 21 11.07 31.89 21.09
CA ASP A 21 9.80 31.29 21.52
C ASP A 21 8.84 31.07 20.33
N VAL A 22 8.84 31.99 19.36
CA VAL A 22 8.05 31.83 18.11
C VAL A 22 8.64 30.72 17.24
N LEU A 23 9.96 30.66 17.07
CA LEU A 23 10.65 29.61 16.32
C LEU A 23 10.47 28.22 16.96
N ALA A 24 10.41 28.14 18.30
CA ALA A 24 10.13 26.89 19.02
C ALA A 24 8.69 26.39 18.84
N THR A 25 7.76 27.25 18.40
CA THR A 25 6.37 26.86 18.07
C THR A 25 6.15 26.46 16.61
N VAL A 26 7.18 26.60 15.77
CA VAL A 26 7.12 26.21 14.37
C VAL A 26 7.20 24.68 14.26
N ASP A 27 6.13 24.04 13.80
CA ASP A 27 6.19 22.63 13.41
C ASP A 27 6.86 22.51 12.04
N GLU A 28 8.16 22.19 12.05
CA GLU A 28 8.95 21.98 10.83
C GLU A 28 8.33 20.95 9.88
N ARG A 29 7.56 19.98 10.38
CA ARG A 29 6.90 18.96 9.55
C ARG A 29 5.67 19.52 8.84
N GLU A 30 4.95 20.44 9.48
CA GLU A 30 3.85 21.13 8.83
C GLU A 30 4.36 22.09 7.77
N LEU A 31 5.45 22.82 8.05
CA LEU A 31 6.11 23.65 7.04
C LEU A 31 6.59 22.83 5.83
N ASP A 32 7.31 21.72 6.05
CA ASP A 32 7.78 20.87 4.94
C ASP A 32 6.62 20.28 4.13
N ARG A 33 5.52 19.93 4.80
CA ARG A 33 4.28 19.48 4.14
C ARG A 33 3.70 20.60 3.27
N ASP A 34 3.54 21.79 3.82
CA ASP A 34 2.90 22.92 3.15
C ASP A 34 3.75 23.39 1.96
N GLU A 35 5.09 23.43 2.11
CA GLU A 35 6.03 23.66 1.01
C GLU A 35 5.94 22.57 -0.07
N SER A 36 5.73 21.31 0.33
CA SER A 36 5.68 20.19 -0.61
C SER A 36 4.41 20.13 -1.45
N VAL A 37 3.31 20.73 -0.98
CA VAL A 37 2.02 20.75 -1.68
C VAL A 37 1.75 22.08 -2.38
N ASP A 38 2.65 23.05 -2.24
CA ASP A 38 2.62 24.31 -2.98
C ASP A 38 2.63 24.05 -4.50
N PRO A 39 1.75 24.70 -5.29
CA PRO A 39 1.69 24.50 -6.73
C PRO A 39 3.01 24.76 -7.47
N MET A 40 3.85 25.69 -7.02
CA MET A 40 5.14 25.96 -7.65
C MET A 40 6.17 24.88 -7.32
N ALA A 41 6.20 24.39 -6.08
CA ALA A 41 7.01 23.25 -5.70
C ALA A 41 6.62 21.98 -6.50
N LEU A 42 5.32 21.73 -6.63
CA LEU A 42 4.79 20.62 -7.41
C LEU A 42 5.14 20.73 -8.90
N LEU A 43 5.03 21.92 -9.48
CA LEU A 43 5.44 22.18 -10.85
C LEU A 43 6.94 21.95 -11.05
N ALA A 44 7.76 22.38 -10.10
CA ALA A 44 9.20 22.13 -10.11
C ALA A 44 9.50 20.63 -10.06
N TYR A 45 8.82 19.88 -9.18
CA TYR A 45 8.93 18.42 -9.11
C TYR A 45 8.58 17.75 -10.45
N TYR A 46 7.43 18.07 -11.04
CA TYR A 46 7.05 17.50 -12.34
C TYR A 46 8.04 17.88 -13.45
N ARG A 47 8.52 19.12 -13.47
CA ARG A 47 9.45 19.57 -14.51
C ARG A 47 10.82 18.91 -14.41
N ARG A 48 11.33 18.71 -13.20
CA ARG A 48 12.73 18.37 -12.94
C ARG A 48 12.96 16.93 -12.51
N LEU A 49 12.07 16.39 -11.67
CA LEU A 49 12.33 15.18 -10.88
C LEU A 49 11.43 13.99 -11.25
N LEU A 50 10.19 14.19 -11.68
CA LEU A 50 9.30 13.09 -12.04
C LEU A 50 9.91 12.26 -13.21
N PRO A 51 10.11 10.93 -13.05
CA PRO A 51 10.82 10.12 -14.03
C PRO A 51 9.91 9.70 -15.20
N PHE A 52 9.48 10.67 -16.01
CA PHE A 52 8.58 10.45 -17.16
C PHE A 52 9.07 9.39 -18.14
N ARG A 53 10.39 9.32 -18.38
CA ARG A 53 10.99 8.32 -19.28
C ARG A 53 10.85 6.91 -18.73
N SER A 54 11.07 6.72 -17.43
CA SER A 54 10.89 5.43 -16.75
C SER A 54 9.43 4.99 -16.79
N LEU A 55 8.50 5.89 -16.42
CA LEU A 55 7.06 5.61 -16.47
C LEU A 55 6.58 5.29 -17.90
N PHE A 56 7.03 6.04 -18.90
CA PHE A 56 6.75 5.75 -20.30
C PHE A 56 7.27 4.37 -20.72
N THR A 57 8.51 4.04 -20.34
CA THR A 57 9.14 2.76 -20.67
C THR A 57 8.35 1.59 -20.08
N TRP A 58 7.94 1.70 -18.83
CA TRP A 58 7.06 0.73 -18.17
C TRP A 58 5.70 0.58 -18.87
N LEU A 59 5.02 1.69 -19.17
CA LEU A 59 3.67 1.65 -19.75
C LEU A 59 3.65 1.25 -21.23
N ASN A 60 4.70 1.57 -21.98
CA ASN A 60 4.82 1.23 -23.40
C ASN A 60 5.13 -0.26 -23.63
N GLN A 61 5.85 -0.88 -22.68
CA GLN A 61 6.27 -2.29 -22.70
C GLN A 61 6.99 -2.75 -23.99
N ASP A 62 7.61 -1.81 -24.70
CA ASP A 62 8.47 -2.08 -25.85
C ASP A 62 9.48 -0.92 -26.02
N VAL A 63 10.52 -1.15 -26.82
CA VAL A 63 11.43 -0.11 -27.29
C VAL A 63 10.75 0.76 -28.35
N ALA A 64 9.98 0.16 -29.25
CA ALA A 64 9.19 0.89 -30.24
C ALA A 64 7.89 1.41 -29.62
N LEU A 65 7.41 2.57 -30.06
CA LEU A 65 6.13 3.11 -29.58
C LEU A 65 4.97 2.16 -29.93
N THR A 66 4.13 1.83 -28.93
CA THR A 66 2.99 0.93 -29.10
C THR A 66 1.68 1.55 -28.65
N ARG A 67 0.57 0.86 -28.98
CA ARG A 67 -0.77 1.21 -28.49
C ARG A 67 -0.89 1.11 -26.96
N SER A 68 -0.02 0.35 -26.28
CA SER A 68 0.02 0.27 -24.82
C SER A 68 0.25 1.62 -24.16
N PHE A 69 0.90 2.56 -24.86
CA PHE A 69 1.02 3.95 -24.42
C PHE A 69 0.04 4.87 -25.14
N THR A 70 -0.05 4.82 -26.48
CA THR A 70 -0.82 5.83 -27.22
C THR A 70 -2.32 5.78 -26.98
N ASN A 71 -2.83 4.60 -26.64
CA ASN A 71 -4.26 4.38 -26.37
C ASN A 71 -4.56 4.24 -24.88
N ARG A 72 -3.59 4.57 -24.02
CA ARG A 72 -3.76 4.52 -22.57
C ARG A 72 -4.48 5.75 -22.07
N GLU A 73 -5.44 5.53 -21.19
CA GLU A 73 -6.10 6.61 -20.47
C GLU A 73 -5.23 7.08 -19.30
N PHE A 74 -5.11 8.39 -19.18
CA PHE A 74 -4.68 9.08 -17.98
C PHE A 74 -5.83 9.96 -17.51
N ALA A 75 -5.97 10.10 -16.19
CA ALA A 75 -6.86 11.08 -15.59
C ALA A 75 -6.09 12.03 -14.67
N PHE A 76 -6.45 13.31 -14.71
CA PHE A 76 -5.80 14.36 -13.94
C PHE A 76 -6.80 14.96 -12.96
N THR A 77 -6.41 15.05 -11.69
CA THR A 77 -7.09 15.92 -10.72
C THR A 77 -6.30 17.22 -10.65
N LEU A 78 -6.93 18.34 -10.99
CA LEU A 78 -6.29 19.65 -10.93
C LEU A 78 -6.27 20.20 -9.49
N GLN A 79 -5.58 21.32 -9.28
CA GLN A 79 -5.50 21.99 -7.97
C GLN A 79 -6.88 22.46 -7.45
N ASN A 80 -7.80 22.74 -8.36
CA ASN A 80 -9.18 23.12 -8.05
C ASN A 80 -10.15 21.92 -8.02
N ASP A 81 -9.62 20.71 -7.83
CA ASP A 81 -10.37 19.43 -7.84
C ASP A 81 -11.10 19.07 -9.13
N ALA A 82 -10.92 19.84 -10.22
CA ALA A 82 -11.46 19.47 -11.52
C ALA A 82 -10.85 18.14 -11.99
N TYR A 83 -11.70 17.20 -12.37
CA TYR A 83 -11.31 15.85 -12.76
C TYR A 83 -11.39 15.64 -14.27
N LEU A 84 -10.22 15.53 -14.92
CA LEU A 84 -10.08 15.42 -16.36
C LEU A 84 -9.76 13.98 -16.76
N ARG A 85 -10.74 13.24 -17.26
CA ARG A 85 -10.57 11.87 -17.78
C ARG A 85 -10.22 11.81 -19.25
N TYR A 86 -9.85 10.61 -19.70
CA TYR A 86 -9.62 10.28 -21.11
C TYR A 86 -8.51 11.11 -21.76
N GLN A 87 -7.46 11.45 -21.01
CA GLN A 87 -6.23 12.01 -21.57
C GLN A 87 -5.39 10.88 -22.16
N SER A 88 -4.62 11.16 -23.21
CA SER A 88 -3.73 10.17 -23.85
C SER A 88 -2.65 10.86 -24.68
N PHE A 89 -1.45 10.27 -24.72
CA PHE A 89 -0.24 10.93 -25.22
C PHE A 89 0.49 10.07 -26.25
N SER A 90 1.28 10.69 -27.12
CA SER A 90 2.05 9.96 -28.15
C SER A 90 3.53 9.77 -27.77
N SER A 91 4.00 10.46 -26.73
CA SER A 91 5.37 10.39 -26.24
C SER A 91 5.45 10.78 -24.77
N TRP A 92 6.56 10.45 -24.10
CA TRP A 92 6.84 10.91 -22.74
C TRP A 92 6.99 12.44 -22.66
N ASP A 93 7.46 13.08 -23.74
CA ASP A 93 7.67 14.54 -23.80
C ASP A 93 6.34 15.29 -23.92
N ASP A 94 5.42 14.81 -24.77
CA ASP A 94 4.04 15.36 -24.85
C ASP A 94 3.33 15.23 -23.50
N TRP A 95 3.48 14.08 -22.85
CA TRP A 95 2.91 13.85 -21.54
C TRP A 95 3.49 14.79 -20.48
N LYS A 96 4.83 14.95 -20.45
CA LYS A 96 5.52 15.87 -19.56
C LYS A 96 5.05 17.32 -19.76
N LYS A 97 4.98 17.78 -21.02
CA LYS A 97 4.51 19.14 -21.36
C LYS A 97 3.11 19.38 -20.81
N GLU A 98 2.20 18.43 -20.99
CA GLU A 98 0.82 18.59 -20.55
C GLU A 98 0.68 18.54 -19.02
N VAL A 99 1.39 17.63 -18.35
CA VAL A 99 1.42 17.59 -16.88
C VAL A 99 1.99 18.89 -16.31
N CYS A 100 3.08 19.42 -16.87
CA CYS A 100 3.62 20.71 -16.44
C CYS A 100 2.69 21.89 -16.76
N ARG A 101 1.93 21.84 -17.86
CA ARG A 101 0.99 22.91 -18.25
C ARG A 101 -0.22 22.95 -17.33
N LEU A 102 -0.78 21.79 -17.00
CA LEU A 102 -1.97 21.66 -16.15
C LEU A 102 -1.65 21.66 -14.66
N ASN A 103 -0.44 21.28 -14.28
CA ASN A 103 0.05 21.16 -12.91
C ASN A 103 -0.94 20.42 -11.97
N PRO A 104 -1.31 19.17 -12.29
CA PRO A 104 -2.34 18.45 -11.55
C PRO A 104 -1.87 18.10 -10.12
N SER A 105 -2.77 18.14 -9.14
CA SER A 105 -2.47 17.73 -7.76
C SER A 105 -2.12 16.24 -7.66
N ARG A 106 -2.66 15.43 -8.57
CA ARG A 106 -2.27 14.04 -8.82
C ARG A 106 -2.76 13.59 -10.19
N PHE A 107 -2.25 12.46 -10.65
CA PHE A 107 -2.80 11.77 -11.81
C PHE A 107 -2.86 10.26 -11.64
N GLU A 108 -3.79 9.66 -12.36
CA GLU A 108 -4.08 8.23 -12.33
C GLU A 108 -3.88 7.63 -13.72
N ILE A 109 -3.53 6.34 -13.74
CA ILE A 109 -3.35 5.53 -14.94
C ILE A 109 -4.55 4.61 -15.07
N GLY A 110 -5.16 4.63 -16.25
CA GLY A 110 -6.27 3.77 -16.64
C GLY A 110 -5.86 2.69 -17.65
N PRO A 111 -6.86 2.02 -18.26
CA PRO A 111 -6.61 0.98 -19.25
C PRO A 111 -6.07 1.53 -20.56
N VAL A 112 -5.55 0.60 -21.35
CA VAL A 112 -5.39 0.75 -22.79
C VAL A 112 -6.74 0.52 -23.46
N TYR A 113 -7.14 1.42 -24.35
CA TYR A 113 -8.39 1.32 -25.12
C TYR A 113 -8.14 0.86 -26.57
N SER A 114 -9.21 0.46 -27.24
CA SER A 114 -9.23 0.14 -28.67
C SER A 114 -8.78 1.32 -29.57
N ALA A 115 -8.90 2.55 -29.08
CA ALA A 115 -8.46 3.79 -29.75
C ALA A 115 -7.96 4.82 -28.73
N LYS A 116 -7.42 5.95 -29.20
CA LYS A 116 -6.92 7.03 -28.34
C LYS A 116 -8.05 7.63 -27.47
N PRO A 117 -7.96 7.58 -26.13
CA PRO A 117 -8.98 8.12 -25.23
C PRO A 117 -9.40 9.57 -25.49
N LYS A 118 -8.44 10.44 -25.86
CA LYS A 118 -8.75 11.85 -26.14
C LYS A 118 -9.69 12.04 -27.34
N ASP A 119 -9.67 11.09 -28.27
CA ASP A 119 -10.47 11.11 -29.50
C ASP A 119 -11.82 10.38 -29.32
N ARG A 120 -12.15 9.87 -28.12
CA ARG A 120 -13.37 9.03 -27.91
C ARG A 120 -14.67 9.67 -28.40
N LYS A 121 -14.76 11.00 -28.42
CA LYS A 121 -15.98 11.74 -28.81
C LYS A 121 -16.29 11.59 -30.30
N THR A 122 -15.29 11.25 -31.12
CA THR A 122 -15.45 11.02 -32.56
C THR A 122 -15.75 9.55 -32.90
N MET A 123 -15.82 8.67 -31.89
CA MET A 123 -16.00 7.24 -32.06
C MET A 123 -17.39 6.75 -31.67
N GLN A 124 -17.83 5.65 -32.30
CA GLN A 124 -19.04 4.95 -31.89
C GLN A 124 -18.83 4.29 -30.52
N LYS A 125 -19.75 4.51 -29.58
CA LYS A 125 -19.63 3.98 -28.20
C LYS A 125 -19.37 2.48 -28.12
N ALA A 126 -19.97 1.68 -29.00
CA ALA A 126 -19.77 0.22 -29.04
C ALA A 126 -18.34 -0.21 -29.42
N THR A 127 -17.57 0.67 -30.07
CA THR A 127 -16.20 0.38 -30.53
C THR A 127 -15.13 0.83 -29.54
N PHE A 128 -15.41 1.84 -28.72
CA PHE A 128 -14.47 2.38 -27.74
C PHE A 128 -14.57 1.59 -26.43
N ARG A 129 -13.65 0.65 -26.23
CA ARG A 129 -13.64 -0.24 -25.06
C ARG A 129 -12.22 -0.44 -24.52
N PRO A 130 -12.06 -0.70 -23.21
CA PRO A 130 -10.82 -1.20 -22.64
C PRO A 130 -10.41 -2.50 -23.36
N VAL A 131 -9.11 -2.67 -23.59
CA VAL A 131 -8.54 -3.89 -24.17
C VAL A 131 -7.59 -4.58 -23.20
N GLU A 132 -6.80 -3.80 -22.47
CA GLU A 132 -5.81 -4.32 -21.51
C GLU A 132 -5.62 -3.31 -20.39
N ARG A 133 -5.28 -3.80 -19.20
CA ARG A 133 -4.85 -2.99 -18.07
C ARG A 133 -4.07 -3.85 -17.11
N GLU A 134 -3.02 -3.33 -16.49
CA GLU A 134 -2.37 -4.00 -15.37
C GLU A 134 -3.43 -4.52 -14.36
N LEU A 135 -3.22 -5.72 -13.83
CA LEU A 135 -3.99 -6.17 -12.67
C LEU A 135 -3.45 -5.41 -11.48
N VAL A 136 -4.33 -4.79 -10.71
CA VAL A 136 -3.93 -3.94 -9.59
C VAL A 136 -4.62 -4.39 -8.33
N PHE A 137 -3.99 -4.11 -7.19
CA PHE A 137 -4.54 -4.31 -5.86
C PHE A 137 -4.29 -3.04 -5.04
N ASP A 138 -5.25 -2.66 -4.22
CA ASP A 138 -5.15 -1.53 -3.30
C ASP A 138 -5.42 -2.02 -1.88
N ILE A 139 -4.49 -1.71 -0.97
CA ILE A 139 -4.57 -2.04 0.45
C ILE A 139 -4.44 -0.72 1.21
N ASP A 140 -5.53 -0.27 1.84
CA ASP A 140 -5.55 0.93 2.68
C ASP A 140 -5.66 0.55 4.16
N MET A 141 -4.96 1.29 5.02
CA MET A 141 -4.99 1.09 6.45
C MET A 141 -6.39 1.26 7.09
N THR A 142 -7.31 2.01 6.47
CA THR A 142 -8.68 2.17 7.02
C THR A 142 -9.42 0.85 7.12
N ASP A 143 -9.13 -0.11 6.25
CA ASP A 143 -9.75 -1.43 6.32
C ASP A 143 -9.35 -2.18 7.60
N TYR A 144 -8.32 -1.71 8.32
CA TYR A 144 -7.82 -2.30 9.55
C TYR A 144 -8.19 -1.50 10.82
N ASP A 145 -9.07 -0.50 10.74
CA ASP A 145 -9.48 0.34 11.90
C ASP A 145 -10.10 -0.47 13.06
N GLU A 146 -10.74 -1.59 12.75
CA GLU A 146 -11.28 -2.52 13.75
C GLU A 146 -10.20 -3.35 14.46
N ILE A 147 -8.96 -3.29 14.01
CA ILE A 147 -7.87 -4.13 14.50
C ILE A 147 -6.79 -3.27 15.16
N ARG A 148 -6.43 -2.16 14.53
CA ARG A 148 -5.37 -1.29 15.03
C ARG A 148 -5.83 -0.46 16.23
N THR A 149 -4.89 -0.14 17.11
CA THR A 149 -5.10 0.63 18.34
C THR A 149 -4.11 1.79 18.46
N CYS A 150 -3.00 1.76 17.71
CA CYS A 150 -1.97 2.80 17.79
C CYS A 150 -2.32 4.08 17.03
N CYS A 151 -3.32 4.05 16.16
CA CYS A 151 -3.72 5.13 15.26
C CYS A 151 -5.22 5.06 15.01
N SER A 152 -5.85 6.20 14.72
CA SER A 152 -7.25 6.33 14.30
C SER A 152 -7.37 7.05 12.95
N ASP A 153 -8.49 6.86 12.27
CA ASP A 153 -8.87 7.58 11.05
C ASP A 153 -7.79 7.60 9.96
N LYS A 154 -7.26 8.78 9.65
CA LYS A 154 -6.30 8.99 8.57
C LYS A 154 -4.85 8.99 9.02
N SER A 155 -4.59 8.77 10.31
CA SER A 155 -3.24 8.66 10.86
C SER A 155 -2.63 7.29 10.56
N ILE A 156 -1.31 7.22 10.49
CA ILE A 156 -0.54 5.99 10.31
C ILE A 156 0.83 6.14 10.97
N CYS A 157 1.40 5.02 11.42
CA CYS A 157 2.77 4.94 11.92
C CYS A 157 3.40 3.58 11.56
N ALA A 158 4.69 3.42 11.84
CA ALA A 158 5.42 2.17 11.60
C ALA A 158 4.79 0.94 12.28
N ARG A 159 4.07 1.12 13.39
CA ARG A 159 3.41 0.03 14.12
C ARG A 159 2.27 -0.61 13.32
N CYS A 160 1.27 0.18 12.92
CA CYS A 160 0.16 -0.34 12.12
C CYS A 160 0.58 -0.68 10.69
N TRP A 161 1.63 -0.06 10.13
CA TRP A 161 2.17 -0.43 8.81
C TRP A 161 2.54 -1.92 8.71
N ARG A 162 2.90 -2.57 9.82
CA ARG A 162 3.15 -4.03 9.87
C ARG A 162 1.95 -4.86 9.40
N LEU A 163 0.72 -4.36 9.52
CA LEU A 163 -0.47 -5.01 8.97
C LEU A 163 -0.44 -5.00 7.42
N ILE A 164 -0.06 -3.88 6.81
CA ILE A 164 0.13 -3.76 5.36
C ILE A 164 1.27 -4.67 4.92
N ALA A 165 2.38 -4.69 5.65
CA ALA A 165 3.55 -5.49 5.29
C ALA A 165 3.24 -7.00 5.24
N VAL A 166 2.47 -7.50 6.20
CA VAL A 166 2.01 -8.90 6.21
C VAL A 166 1.00 -9.15 5.08
N ALA A 167 0.10 -8.20 4.83
CA ALA A 167 -0.86 -8.32 3.73
C ALA A 167 -0.14 -8.41 2.37
N VAL A 168 0.92 -7.62 2.18
CA VAL A 168 1.79 -7.68 1.00
C VAL A 168 2.52 -9.02 0.91
N GLU A 169 3.12 -9.52 2.00
CA GLU A 169 3.84 -10.81 2.01
C GLU A 169 2.91 -11.95 1.54
N VAL A 170 1.69 -12.00 2.07
CA VAL A 170 0.70 -13.02 1.71
C VAL A 170 0.21 -12.84 0.27
N LEU A 171 -0.17 -11.62 -0.13
CA LEU A 171 -0.70 -11.38 -1.48
C LEU A 171 0.37 -11.58 -2.56
N ASP A 172 1.62 -11.20 -2.32
CA ASP A 172 2.72 -11.43 -3.25
C ASP A 172 2.97 -12.94 -3.44
N SER A 173 3.00 -13.74 -2.35
CA SER A 173 3.08 -15.21 -2.44
C SER A 173 1.91 -15.80 -3.23
N VAL A 174 0.68 -15.34 -3.02
CA VAL A 174 -0.49 -15.80 -3.80
C VAL A 174 -0.30 -15.49 -5.29
N LEU A 175 0.04 -14.26 -5.63
CA LEU A 175 0.18 -13.83 -7.03
C LEU A 175 1.31 -14.57 -7.76
N ARG A 176 2.41 -14.87 -7.06
CA ARG A 176 3.55 -15.57 -7.65
C ARG A 176 3.38 -17.08 -7.69
N GLU A 177 2.96 -17.69 -6.59
CA GLU A 177 2.92 -19.15 -6.46
C GLU A 177 1.63 -19.76 -7.01
N ASP A 178 0.50 -19.10 -6.84
CA ASP A 178 -0.79 -19.65 -7.26
C ASP A 178 -1.13 -19.22 -8.70
N PHE A 179 -0.76 -18.00 -9.10
CA PHE A 179 -1.05 -17.45 -10.42
C PHE A 179 0.16 -17.37 -11.36
N GLY A 180 1.39 -17.56 -10.86
CA GLY A 180 2.59 -17.55 -11.69
C GLY A 180 3.06 -16.17 -12.16
N PHE A 181 2.47 -15.08 -11.66
CA PHE A 181 2.84 -13.73 -12.09
C PHE A 181 4.24 -13.34 -11.61
N ARG A 182 4.99 -12.62 -12.45
CA ARG A 182 6.41 -12.33 -12.21
C ARG A 182 6.68 -10.83 -12.06
N HIS A 183 5.92 -9.98 -12.74
CA HIS A 183 6.17 -8.55 -12.87
C HIS A 183 5.25 -7.73 -11.96
N LEU A 184 5.49 -7.85 -10.66
CA LEU A 184 4.78 -7.10 -9.62
C LEU A 184 5.62 -5.88 -9.22
N ILE A 185 4.99 -4.71 -9.17
CA ILE A 185 5.57 -3.49 -8.58
C ILE A 185 4.64 -3.04 -7.45
N TRP A 186 5.14 -3.06 -6.23
CA TRP A 186 4.48 -2.51 -5.05
C TRP A 186 4.85 -1.05 -4.89
N VAL A 187 3.86 -0.20 -4.63
CA VAL A 187 4.01 1.27 -4.62
C VAL A 187 3.32 1.85 -3.40
N TYR A 188 4.07 2.52 -2.53
CA TYR A 188 3.49 3.27 -1.42
C TYR A 188 2.51 4.33 -1.94
N SER A 189 1.31 4.42 -1.35
CA SER A 189 0.24 5.31 -1.84
C SER A 189 0.49 6.80 -1.56
N GLY A 190 1.58 7.12 -0.86
CA GLY A 190 1.98 8.44 -0.41
C GLY A 190 1.38 8.85 0.95
N ARG A 191 0.53 8.01 1.54
CA ARG A 191 -0.08 8.26 2.85
C ARG A 191 -0.17 7.02 3.74
N ARG A 192 -1.10 6.10 3.46
CA ARG A 192 -1.49 5.06 4.42
C ARG A 192 -1.82 3.70 3.82
N GLY A 193 -1.39 3.49 2.58
CA GLY A 193 -1.67 2.26 1.86
C GLY A 193 -0.57 1.93 0.89
N ILE A 194 -0.77 0.85 0.17
CA ILE A 194 0.15 0.37 -0.85
C ILE A 194 -0.64 -0.21 -2.02
N HIS A 195 -0.15 0.04 -3.23
CA HIS A 195 -0.73 -0.46 -4.45
C HIS A 195 0.18 -1.54 -5.04
N CYS A 196 -0.40 -2.61 -5.59
CA CYS A 196 0.32 -3.55 -6.44
C CYS A 196 -0.04 -3.29 -7.90
N TRP A 197 0.95 -3.32 -8.79
CA TRP A 197 0.77 -3.32 -10.24
C TRP A 197 1.39 -4.58 -10.85
N VAL A 198 0.55 -5.49 -11.34
CA VAL A 198 0.95 -6.70 -12.04
C VAL A 198 0.95 -6.44 -13.54
N SER A 199 2.15 -6.47 -14.13
CA SER A 199 2.40 -6.04 -15.51
C SER A 199 2.58 -7.19 -16.50
N ASP A 200 2.50 -8.44 -16.06
CA ASP A 200 2.54 -9.63 -16.91
C ASP A 200 1.49 -9.53 -18.04
N PRO A 201 1.81 -9.91 -19.29
CA PRO A 201 0.87 -9.79 -20.42
C PRO A 201 -0.46 -10.50 -20.20
N GLU A 202 -0.41 -11.69 -19.60
CA GLU A 202 -1.59 -12.48 -19.25
C GLU A 202 -2.45 -11.79 -18.18
N ALA A 203 -1.84 -11.20 -17.16
CA ALA A 203 -2.54 -10.40 -16.14
C ALA A 203 -3.18 -9.16 -16.77
N ARG A 204 -2.48 -8.50 -17.71
CA ARG A 204 -2.97 -7.32 -18.43
C ARG A 204 -4.20 -7.63 -19.27
N GLY A 205 -4.20 -8.80 -19.92
CA GLY A 205 -5.27 -9.29 -20.78
C GLY A 205 -6.47 -9.89 -20.06
N LEU A 206 -6.45 -10.04 -18.73
CA LEU A 206 -7.56 -10.67 -18.00
C LEU A 206 -8.88 -9.91 -18.21
N PRO A 207 -9.95 -10.59 -18.67
CA PRO A 207 -11.29 -10.00 -18.74
C PRO A 207 -11.88 -9.82 -17.34
N ASP A 208 -12.92 -8.98 -17.22
CA ASP A 208 -13.56 -8.65 -15.94
C ASP A 208 -14.01 -9.88 -15.15
N GLU A 209 -14.56 -10.92 -15.81
CA GLU A 209 -14.98 -12.15 -15.11
C GLU A 209 -13.80 -12.92 -14.50
N ALA A 210 -12.67 -12.99 -15.20
CA ALA A 210 -11.46 -13.63 -14.67
C ALA A 210 -10.86 -12.81 -13.51
N ARG A 211 -10.91 -11.48 -13.60
CA ARG A 211 -10.50 -10.59 -12.50
C ARG A 211 -11.38 -10.79 -11.27
N LYS A 212 -12.71 -10.87 -11.44
CA LYS A 212 -13.63 -11.16 -10.33
C LYS A 212 -13.36 -12.51 -9.68
N ALA A 213 -13.10 -13.54 -10.48
CA ALA A 213 -12.76 -14.86 -9.96
C ALA A 213 -11.45 -14.84 -9.16
N LEU A 214 -10.42 -14.17 -9.67
CA LEU A 214 -9.15 -13.97 -8.98
C LEU A 214 -9.33 -13.20 -7.66
N VAL A 215 -10.09 -12.10 -7.68
CA VAL A 215 -10.39 -11.33 -6.48
C VAL A 215 -11.14 -12.20 -5.46
N GLY A 216 -12.12 -12.99 -5.90
CA GLY A 216 -12.85 -13.93 -5.05
C GLY A 216 -11.97 -15.05 -4.45
N TRP A 217 -10.89 -15.43 -5.13
CA TRP A 217 -9.85 -16.33 -4.61
C TRP A 217 -9.06 -15.68 -3.47
N THR A 218 -8.72 -14.40 -3.63
CA THR A 218 -7.98 -13.63 -2.61
C THR A 218 -8.87 -13.13 -1.46
N GLU A 219 -10.20 -13.10 -1.63
CA GLU A 219 -11.14 -12.54 -0.65
C GLU A 219 -11.61 -13.57 0.38
N VAL A 220 -10.93 -13.56 1.53
CA VAL A 220 -11.20 -14.44 2.68
C VAL A 220 -12.11 -13.78 3.71
N ILE A 221 -11.90 -12.50 3.98
CA ILE A 221 -12.67 -11.73 4.96
C ILE A 221 -13.94 -11.24 4.28
N ARG A 222 -15.09 -11.75 4.73
CA ARG A 222 -16.43 -11.43 4.22
C ARG A 222 -17.34 -11.10 5.40
N GLY A 223 -17.72 -9.84 5.52
CA GLY A 223 -18.66 -9.41 6.57
C GLY A 223 -18.74 -7.90 6.72
N SER A 224 -19.88 -7.38 7.17
CA SER A 224 -20.08 -5.96 7.42
C SER A 224 -19.53 -5.53 8.78
N ALA A 225 -19.49 -4.22 9.04
CA ALA A 225 -19.10 -3.67 10.35
C ALA A 225 -19.97 -4.19 11.52
N ASN A 226 -21.19 -4.66 11.25
CA ASN A 226 -22.14 -5.15 12.27
C ASN A 226 -21.95 -6.63 12.61
N GLN A 227 -20.98 -7.32 12.01
CA GLN A 227 -20.75 -8.74 12.21
C GLN A 227 -19.42 -8.97 12.92
N ALA A 228 -19.47 -9.64 14.08
CA ALA A 228 -18.27 -10.05 14.80
C ALA A 228 -17.47 -11.07 13.98
N LYS A 229 -18.12 -12.13 13.46
CA LYS A 229 -17.47 -13.16 12.63
C LYS A 229 -17.47 -12.76 11.16
N LYS A 230 -16.29 -12.59 10.59
CA LYS A 230 -16.06 -12.18 9.18
C LYS A 230 -15.27 -13.20 8.37
N VAL A 231 -14.81 -14.28 8.98
CA VAL A 231 -14.19 -15.41 8.27
C VAL A 231 -15.01 -16.65 8.54
N SER A 232 -15.45 -17.33 7.49
CA SER A 232 -16.20 -18.58 7.60
C SER A 232 -15.79 -19.51 6.45
N LEU A 233 -14.81 -20.38 6.72
CA LEU A 233 -14.27 -21.32 5.74
C LEU A 233 -14.89 -22.72 5.87
N GLY A 234 -16.10 -22.80 6.42
CA GLY A 234 -16.79 -24.06 6.71
C GLY A 234 -16.27 -24.77 7.97
N SER A 235 -16.98 -25.82 8.36
CA SER A 235 -16.63 -26.67 9.51
C SER A 235 -15.89 -27.94 9.08
N ALA A 236 -15.20 -28.55 10.03
CA ALA A 236 -14.72 -29.92 9.89
C ALA A 236 -15.89 -30.88 9.57
N ALA A 237 -15.66 -31.85 8.68
CA ALA A 237 -16.63 -32.94 8.46
C ALA A 237 -16.59 -33.89 9.67
N PRO A 238 -17.68 -34.64 9.97
CA PRO A 238 -17.66 -35.62 11.05
C PRO A 238 -16.48 -36.61 10.89
N GLY A 239 -15.56 -36.59 11.85
CA GLY A 239 -14.39 -37.48 11.87
C GLY A 239 -13.19 -37.06 11.00
N ALA A 240 -13.21 -35.88 10.35
CA ALA A 240 -12.08 -35.39 9.55
C ALA A 240 -11.73 -33.93 9.89
N PRO A 241 -10.45 -33.56 10.03
CA PRO A 241 -10.06 -32.17 10.27
C PRO A 241 -10.47 -31.28 9.09
N ARG A 242 -10.70 -30.00 9.36
CA ARG A 242 -11.03 -29.03 8.31
C ARG A 242 -9.91 -28.98 7.26
N ALA A 243 -10.29 -29.13 5.99
CA ALA A 243 -9.37 -28.95 4.88
C ALA A 243 -9.36 -27.47 4.47
N LEU A 244 -8.27 -26.78 4.79
CA LEU A 244 -8.02 -25.43 4.27
C LEU A 244 -7.46 -25.52 2.86
N HIS A 245 -7.84 -24.55 2.02
CA HIS A 245 -7.24 -24.37 0.71
C HIS A 245 -5.70 -24.24 0.86
N PRO A 246 -4.86 -24.86 -0.02
CA PRO A 246 -3.41 -24.83 0.11
C PRO A 246 -2.81 -23.44 0.29
N SER A 247 -3.32 -22.46 -0.43
CA SER A 247 -2.93 -21.04 -0.31
C SER A 247 -3.13 -20.49 1.11
N LEU A 248 -4.28 -20.79 1.72
CA LEU A 248 -4.59 -20.39 3.10
C LEU A 248 -3.72 -21.14 4.09
N ARG A 249 -3.45 -22.42 3.87
CA ARG A 249 -2.57 -23.22 4.72
C ARG A 249 -1.13 -22.71 4.69
N ARG A 250 -0.62 -22.30 3.52
CA ARG A 250 0.70 -21.68 3.37
C ARG A 250 0.78 -20.36 4.14
N ALA A 251 -0.22 -19.50 4.00
CA ALA A 251 -0.26 -18.21 4.70
C ALA A 251 -0.43 -18.36 6.22
N LEU A 252 -1.30 -19.28 6.65
CA LEU A 252 -1.57 -19.52 8.06
C LEU A 252 -0.41 -20.20 8.77
N GLY A 253 0.19 -21.21 8.16
CA GLY A 253 1.14 -22.13 8.80
C GLY A 253 0.48 -23.38 9.37
N ALA A 254 1.29 -24.26 9.95
CA ALA A 254 0.81 -25.48 10.58
C ALA A 254 0.42 -25.25 12.04
N ASP A 255 -0.53 -26.05 12.54
CA ASP A 255 -0.86 -26.21 13.96
C ASP A 255 -1.00 -24.89 14.74
N VAL A 256 -2.09 -24.16 14.49
CA VAL A 256 -2.43 -22.91 15.22
C VAL A 256 -2.47 -23.11 16.73
N LEU A 257 -2.90 -24.28 17.19
CA LEU A 257 -3.02 -24.58 18.62
C LEU A 257 -1.63 -24.63 19.30
N ALA A 258 -0.65 -25.28 18.67
CA ALA A 258 0.70 -25.39 19.21
C ALA A 258 1.55 -24.11 18.99
N ASN A 259 1.31 -23.41 17.88
CA ASN A 259 2.25 -22.40 17.40
C ASN A 259 1.82 -20.95 17.67
N SER A 260 0.59 -20.68 18.08
CA SER A 260 0.10 -19.31 18.32
C SER A 260 0.19 -18.82 19.76
N GLY A 261 0.62 -19.65 20.71
CA GLY A 261 0.76 -19.28 22.13
C GLY A 261 2.08 -18.57 22.46
N SER A 262 2.16 -17.98 23.67
CA SER A 262 3.38 -17.33 24.17
C SER A 262 4.56 -18.29 24.37
N ASN A 263 4.27 -19.57 24.62
CA ASN A 263 5.23 -20.66 24.81
C ASN A 263 5.53 -21.47 23.52
N GLY A 264 5.00 -21.06 22.37
CA GLY A 264 5.22 -21.77 21.11
C GLY A 264 6.72 -21.86 20.75
N GLN A 265 7.19 -23.05 20.35
CA GLN A 265 8.56 -23.25 19.91
C GLN A 265 8.87 -22.42 18.65
N SER A 266 10.06 -21.80 18.62
CA SER A 266 10.74 -21.13 17.48
C SER A 266 9.86 -20.34 16.48
N SER A 267 10.11 -19.04 16.32
CA SER A 267 9.39 -18.21 15.31
C SER A 267 9.49 -18.76 13.88
N ALA A 268 10.46 -19.64 13.60
CA ALA A 268 10.65 -20.29 12.30
C ALA A 268 9.54 -21.30 11.93
N ALA A 269 8.76 -21.81 12.89
CA ALA A 269 7.69 -22.77 12.62
C ALA A 269 6.35 -22.10 12.24
N ARG A 270 6.21 -20.79 12.44
CA ARG A 270 4.96 -20.04 12.20
C ARG A 270 4.86 -19.58 10.75
N GLY A 271 3.68 -19.75 10.16
CA GLY A 271 3.33 -19.07 8.90
C GLY A 271 3.25 -17.55 9.07
N PRO A 272 3.25 -16.75 7.98
CA PRO A 272 3.24 -15.29 8.07
C PRO A 272 2.09 -14.74 8.92
N LEU A 273 0.88 -15.31 8.80
CA LEU A 273 -0.28 -14.86 9.55
C LEU A 273 -0.19 -15.20 11.04
N GLN A 274 0.32 -16.37 11.40
CA GLN A 274 0.56 -16.73 12.82
C GLN A 274 1.62 -15.82 13.46
N ARG A 275 2.70 -15.49 12.74
CA ARG A 275 3.72 -14.54 13.21
C ARG A 275 3.10 -13.16 13.43
N ALA A 276 2.38 -12.65 12.44
CA ALA A 276 1.69 -11.37 12.50
C ALA A 276 0.67 -11.31 13.64
N PHE A 277 -0.09 -12.38 13.85
CA PHE A 277 -1.08 -12.44 14.91
C PHE A 277 -0.42 -12.24 16.28
N PHE A 278 0.67 -12.96 16.55
CA PHE A 278 1.36 -12.82 17.81
C PHE A 278 2.08 -11.46 17.95
N ASP A 279 2.91 -11.10 16.97
CA ASP A 279 3.81 -9.93 17.10
C ASP A 279 3.11 -8.59 16.86
N VAL A 280 2.06 -8.57 16.02
CA VAL A 280 1.31 -7.35 15.68
C VAL A 280 0.02 -7.29 16.47
N ILE A 281 -0.83 -8.31 16.41
CA ILE A 281 -2.18 -8.23 17.01
C ILE A 281 -2.13 -8.33 18.54
N LEU A 282 -1.43 -9.34 19.06
CA LEU A 282 -1.41 -9.60 20.51
C LEU A 282 -0.40 -8.73 21.26
N ARG A 283 0.82 -8.56 20.73
CA ARG A 283 1.89 -7.84 21.42
C ARG A 283 1.88 -6.33 21.16
N ASP A 284 1.95 -5.94 19.90
CA ASP A 284 2.12 -4.52 19.56
C ASP A 284 0.81 -3.75 19.68
N GLN A 285 -0.26 -4.18 19.00
CA GLN A 285 -1.55 -3.51 19.04
C GLN A 285 -2.32 -3.83 20.32
N ASP A 286 -1.99 -4.93 21.01
CA ASP A 286 -2.68 -5.38 22.21
C ASP A 286 -4.21 -5.34 22.04
N CYS A 287 -4.67 -5.87 20.91
CA CYS A 287 -6.00 -5.63 20.35
C CYS A 287 -7.15 -5.98 21.28
N PHE A 288 -6.99 -7.02 22.12
CA PHE A 288 -7.99 -7.55 23.04
C PHE A 288 -7.87 -6.98 24.46
N ARG A 289 -7.13 -5.89 24.68
CA ARG A 289 -7.03 -5.26 26.01
C ARG A 289 -8.40 -4.78 26.50
N GLU A 290 -9.08 -4.01 25.67
CA GLU A 290 -10.35 -3.35 25.98
C GLU A 290 -11.55 -4.30 25.95
N GLN A 291 -12.59 -3.98 26.73
CA GLN A 291 -13.78 -4.81 26.90
C GLN A 291 -14.47 -5.16 25.59
N GLU A 292 -14.85 -4.15 24.82
CA GLU A 292 -15.50 -4.33 23.52
C GLU A 292 -14.72 -5.27 22.58
N ARG A 293 -13.39 -5.19 22.61
CA ARG A 293 -12.51 -5.98 21.75
C ARG A 293 -12.41 -7.43 22.20
N TRP A 294 -12.30 -7.71 23.51
CA TRP A 294 -12.28 -9.10 23.96
C TRP A 294 -13.68 -9.74 23.95
N GLU A 295 -14.76 -8.97 24.06
CA GLU A 295 -16.13 -9.47 23.84
C GLU A 295 -16.31 -9.93 22.39
N THR A 296 -15.76 -9.17 21.43
CA THR A 296 -15.68 -9.60 20.03
C THR A 296 -14.90 -10.90 19.89
N LEU A 297 -13.75 -11.04 20.57
CA LEU A 297 -12.98 -12.30 20.56
C LEU A 297 -13.79 -13.48 21.11
N LEU A 298 -14.51 -13.31 22.22
CA LEU A 298 -15.36 -14.36 22.79
C LEU A 298 -16.47 -14.78 21.82
N ALA A 299 -17.05 -13.83 21.08
CA ALA A 299 -18.07 -14.11 20.07
C ALA A 299 -17.55 -14.92 18.86
N LEU A 300 -16.23 -15.03 18.68
CA LEU A 300 -15.59 -15.83 17.63
C LEU A 300 -15.30 -17.28 18.07
N LEU A 301 -15.38 -17.57 19.37
CA LEU A 301 -15.16 -18.91 19.92
C LEU A 301 -16.34 -19.85 19.61
N PRO A 302 -16.17 -21.18 19.72
CA PRO A 302 -17.24 -22.13 19.42
C PRO A 302 -18.50 -21.87 20.27
N ALA A 303 -19.62 -21.57 19.62
CA ALA A 303 -20.86 -21.15 20.28
C ALA A 303 -21.47 -22.22 21.21
N ASN A 304 -21.14 -23.49 21.00
CA ASN A 304 -21.57 -24.61 21.84
C ASN A 304 -20.74 -24.79 23.12
N GLU A 305 -19.62 -24.07 23.27
CA GLU A 305 -18.70 -24.18 24.41
C GLU A 305 -18.98 -23.10 25.45
N THR A 306 -20.26 -22.90 25.79
CA THR A 306 -20.77 -21.78 26.60
C THR A 306 -20.12 -21.70 27.99
N GLU A 307 -19.88 -22.83 28.64
CA GLU A 307 -19.21 -22.85 29.96
C GLU A 307 -17.77 -22.37 29.89
N ALA A 308 -17.02 -22.76 28.84
CA ALA A 308 -15.64 -22.32 28.66
C ALA A 308 -15.58 -20.81 28.38
N VAL A 309 -16.45 -20.33 27.49
CA VAL A 309 -16.59 -18.91 27.16
C VAL A 309 -16.98 -18.09 28.40
N GLY A 310 -17.94 -18.56 29.20
CA GLY A 310 -18.36 -17.88 30.44
C GLY A 310 -17.25 -17.81 31.49
N ARG A 311 -16.41 -18.85 31.60
CA ARG A 311 -15.21 -18.83 32.48
C ARG A 311 -14.19 -17.78 32.01
N LEU A 312 -13.94 -17.68 30.70
CA LEU A 312 -13.05 -16.67 30.13
C LEU A 312 -13.59 -15.26 30.39
N GLN A 313 -14.87 -15.03 30.14
CA GLN A 313 -15.54 -13.76 30.41
C GLN A 313 -15.38 -13.33 31.87
N ASN A 314 -15.76 -14.20 32.82
CA ASN A 314 -15.64 -13.92 34.26
C ASN A 314 -14.19 -13.61 34.65
N LYS A 315 -13.22 -14.37 34.12
CA LYS A 315 -11.79 -14.17 34.38
C LYS A 315 -11.30 -12.80 33.88
N TRP A 316 -11.73 -12.39 32.69
CA TRP A 316 -11.29 -11.14 32.06
C TRP A 316 -12.02 -9.91 32.59
N SER A 317 -13.25 -10.07 33.09
CA SER A 317 -13.98 -9.01 33.81
C SER A 317 -13.44 -8.80 35.23
N ALA A 318 -12.89 -9.83 35.87
CA ALA A 318 -12.39 -9.72 37.24
C ALA A 318 -11.05 -8.97 37.37
N ALA A 319 -10.18 -9.04 36.35
CA ALA A 319 -8.89 -8.36 36.38
C ALA A 319 -8.38 -8.02 34.97
N PRO A 320 -7.68 -6.88 34.79
CA PRO A 320 -7.05 -6.54 33.52
C PRO A 320 -6.04 -7.59 33.07
N ARG A 321 -6.07 -7.92 31.77
CA ARG A 321 -5.16 -8.88 31.12
C ARG A 321 -4.76 -8.37 29.75
N SER A 322 -3.50 -8.59 29.36
CA SER A 322 -3.06 -8.30 27.99
C SER A 322 -3.66 -9.28 27.00
N SER A 323 -3.64 -8.92 25.72
CA SER A 323 -4.10 -9.78 24.63
C SER A 323 -3.34 -11.08 24.55
N VAL A 324 -2.04 -11.07 24.83
CA VAL A 324 -1.22 -12.29 24.95
C VAL A 324 -1.77 -13.21 26.02
N GLN A 325 -2.04 -12.69 27.23
CA GLN A 325 -2.58 -13.47 28.33
C GLN A 325 -3.99 -13.99 28.04
N LYS A 326 -4.85 -13.19 27.40
CA LYS A 326 -6.19 -13.60 27.00
C LYS A 326 -6.12 -14.71 25.93
N TRP A 327 -5.22 -14.59 24.96
CA TRP A 327 -5.03 -15.63 23.96
C TRP A 327 -4.48 -16.93 24.56
N ASP A 328 -3.53 -16.86 25.49
CA ASP A 328 -3.05 -18.04 26.21
C ASP A 328 -4.18 -18.72 27.02
N ASP A 329 -5.09 -17.94 27.62
CA ASP A 329 -6.27 -18.48 28.29
C ASP A 329 -7.21 -19.21 27.31
N VAL A 330 -7.40 -18.65 26.11
CA VAL A 330 -8.18 -19.28 25.03
C VAL A 330 -7.53 -20.60 24.58
N LEU A 331 -6.21 -20.63 24.42
CA LEU A 331 -5.48 -21.85 24.06
C LEU A 331 -5.56 -22.92 25.16
N ASP A 332 -5.45 -22.54 26.44
CA ASP A 332 -5.64 -23.47 27.55
C ASP A 332 -7.06 -24.04 27.55
N ALA A 333 -8.09 -23.21 27.35
CA ALA A 333 -9.48 -23.66 27.23
C ALA A 333 -9.67 -24.65 26.06
N ALA A 334 -9.10 -24.34 24.88
CA ALA A 334 -9.13 -25.22 23.71
C ALA A 334 -8.39 -26.55 23.97
N SER A 335 -7.27 -26.53 24.70
CA SER A 335 -6.50 -27.73 25.04
C SER A 335 -7.24 -28.68 25.99
N ARG A 336 -8.07 -28.13 26.88
CA ARG A 336 -8.91 -28.89 27.83
C ARG A 336 -10.28 -29.27 27.26
N SER A 337 -10.61 -28.84 26.05
CA SER A 337 -11.89 -29.14 25.42
C SER A 337 -12.06 -30.65 25.21
N ALA A 338 -13.31 -31.11 25.22
CA ALA A 338 -13.61 -32.50 24.90
C ALA A 338 -13.18 -32.82 23.46
N GLU A 339 -12.77 -34.06 23.19
CA GLU A 339 -12.28 -34.48 21.86
C GLU A 339 -13.27 -34.12 20.73
N ARG A 340 -14.57 -34.29 20.98
CA ARG A 340 -15.64 -33.93 20.03
C ARG A 340 -15.69 -32.43 19.66
N ALA A 341 -15.21 -31.55 20.54
CA ALA A 341 -15.20 -30.10 20.36
C ALA A 341 -13.84 -29.58 19.85
N ARG A 342 -12.78 -30.39 19.96
CA ARG A 342 -11.41 -30.00 19.63
C ARG A 342 -11.26 -29.48 18.20
N LEU A 343 -11.91 -30.13 17.23
CA LEU A 343 -11.91 -29.68 15.82
C LEU A 343 -12.61 -28.33 15.63
N ALA A 344 -13.68 -28.06 16.39
CA ALA A 344 -14.38 -26.78 16.34
C ALA A 344 -13.53 -25.65 16.93
N TRP A 345 -12.81 -25.92 18.02
CA TRP A 345 -11.83 -24.99 18.59
C TRP A 345 -10.71 -24.69 17.59
N ILE A 346 -10.09 -25.71 16.98
CA ILE A 346 -9.05 -25.48 15.97
C ILE A 346 -9.57 -24.60 14.82
N ALA A 347 -10.74 -24.92 14.26
CA ALA A 347 -11.33 -24.13 13.19
C ALA A 347 -11.61 -22.67 13.62
N ALA A 348 -12.08 -22.45 14.84
CA ALA A 348 -12.32 -21.12 15.38
C ALA A 348 -11.01 -20.32 15.54
N LEU A 349 -9.94 -20.94 16.06
CA LEU A 349 -8.64 -20.28 16.21
C LEU A 349 -8.02 -19.93 14.86
N GLU A 350 -8.11 -20.83 13.88
CA GLU A 350 -7.70 -20.57 12.50
C GLU A 350 -8.49 -19.38 11.89
N ASP A 351 -9.82 -19.36 12.06
CA ASP A 351 -10.67 -18.25 11.58
C ASP A 351 -10.30 -16.92 12.25
N ILE A 352 -10.01 -16.93 13.56
CA ILE A 352 -9.59 -15.74 14.31
C ILE A 352 -8.26 -15.20 13.78
N VAL A 353 -7.25 -16.06 13.60
CA VAL A 353 -5.95 -15.62 13.06
C VAL A 353 -6.16 -14.98 11.68
N LEU A 354 -6.91 -15.63 10.78
CA LEU A 354 -7.24 -15.11 9.46
C LEU A 354 -7.97 -13.75 9.54
N GLN A 355 -8.99 -13.62 10.37
CA GLN A 355 -9.81 -12.41 10.46
C GLN A 355 -9.00 -11.17 10.88
N TYR A 356 -7.99 -11.37 11.73
CA TYR A 356 -7.17 -10.29 12.27
C TYR A 356 -5.89 -10.01 11.48
N THR A 357 -5.48 -10.90 10.56
CA THR A 357 -4.17 -10.77 9.88
C THR A 357 -4.19 -10.97 8.37
N TYR A 358 -5.25 -11.57 7.81
CA TYR A 358 -5.33 -11.82 6.38
C TYR A 358 -5.49 -10.50 5.60
N PRO A 359 -4.89 -10.37 4.39
CA PRO A 359 -5.04 -9.19 3.55
C PRO A 359 -6.49 -8.70 3.40
N ARG A 360 -6.72 -7.42 3.70
CA ARG A 360 -7.92 -6.67 3.34
C ARG A 360 -7.60 -5.84 2.08
N ILE A 361 -8.31 -6.11 0.99
CA ILE A 361 -8.06 -5.54 -0.33
C ILE A 361 -9.31 -4.78 -0.77
N ASP A 362 -9.16 -3.56 -1.32
CA ASP A 362 -10.25 -2.91 -2.06
C ASP A 362 -10.51 -3.68 -3.35
N SER A 363 -11.50 -4.58 -3.25
CA SER A 363 -11.85 -5.52 -4.29
C SER A 363 -12.36 -4.83 -5.57
N GLU A 364 -12.98 -3.66 -5.48
CA GLU A 364 -13.58 -2.97 -6.64
C GLU A 364 -12.52 -2.40 -7.59
N VAL A 365 -11.37 -2.02 -7.06
CA VAL A 365 -10.19 -1.53 -7.81
C VAL A 365 -9.62 -2.63 -8.72
N SER A 366 -9.81 -3.88 -8.31
CA SER A 366 -9.22 -5.08 -8.93
C SER A 366 -10.16 -5.75 -9.96
N LYS A 367 -11.49 -5.64 -9.77
CA LYS A 367 -12.51 -6.40 -10.53
C LYS A 367 -12.73 -5.96 -11.98
N ARG A 368 -12.46 -4.70 -12.34
CA ARG A 368 -12.78 -4.17 -13.68
C ARG A 368 -11.57 -3.62 -14.42
N GLN A 369 -11.55 -3.78 -15.73
CA GLN A 369 -10.50 -3.21 -16.58
C GLN A 369 -10.56 -1.69 -16.68
N ASN A 370 -11.70 -1.02 -16.45
CA ASN A 370 -11.82 0.43 -16.62
C ASN A 370 -11.47 1.28 -15.39
N HIS A 371 -11.04 0.64 -14.31
CA HIS A 371 -10.65 1.33 -13.07
C HIS A 371 -9.34 2.10 -13.28
N LEU A 372 -9.24 3.30 -12.67
CA LEU A 372 -8.04 4.12 -12.67
C LEU A 372 -7.38 4.05 -11.30
N LEU A 373 -6.06 3.93 -11.28
CA LEU A 373 -5.30 3.91 -10.03
C LEU A 373 -4.16 4.94 -10.08
N LYS A 374 -3.87 5.55 -8.94
CA LYS A 374 -2.85 6.58 -8.78
C LYS A 374 -1.50 6.09 -9.32
N SER A 375 -0.87 6.90 -10.17
CA SER A 375 0.41 6.55 -10.80
C SER A 375 1.54 6.41 -9.77
N PRO A 376 2.53 5.51 -10.01
CA PRO A 376 3.81 5.58 -9.32
C PRO A 376 4.46 6.96 -9.50
N PHE A 377 5.24 7.38 -8.50
CA PHE A 377 5.99 8.64 -8.42
C PHE A 377 5.17 9.94 -8.40
N VAL A 378 3.83 9.90 -8.34
CA VAL A 378 3.07 11.14 -8.12
C VAL A 378 3.19 11.60 -6.67
N VAL A 379 2.92 12.88 -6.46
CA VAL A 379 2.89 13.48 -5.13
C VAL A 379 1.53 13.19 -4.50
N HIS A 380 1.50 12.84 -3.21
CA HIS A 380 0.26 12.77 -2.48
C HIS A 380 -0.14 14.17 -1.98
N PRO A 381 -1.32 14.69 -2.37
CA PRO A 381 -1.66 16.12 -2.22
C PRO A 381 -1.84 16.59 -0.78
N SER A 382 -2.06 15.68 0.18
CA SER A 382 -2.17 16.06 1.61
C SER A 382 -0.89 15.84 2.42
N THR A 383 0.12 15.20 1.85
CA THR A 383 1.32 14.79 2.60
C THR A 383 2.61 15.28 1.97
N GLY A 384 2.59 15.69 0.69
CA GLY A 384 3.78 16.06 -0.04
C GLY A 384 4.72 14.89 -0.37
N ARG A 385 4.41 13.67 0.10
CA ARG A 385 5.24 12.47 -0.08
C ARG A 385 5.10 11.92 -1.49
N ILE A 386 6.20 11.40 -2.02
CA ILE A 386 6.22 10.73 -3.31
C ILE A 386 5.69 9.29 -3.16
N CYS A 387 4.85 8.87 -4.11
CA CYS A 387 4.35 7.50 -4.20
C CYS A 387 5.44 6.57 -4.75
N VAL A 388 6.38 6.15 -3.89
CA VAL A 388 7.59 5.41 -4.29
C VAL A 388 7.34 3.90 -4.43
N PRO A 389 7.96 3.23 -5.42
CA PRO A 389 8.00 1.77 -5.47
C PRO A 389 8.83 1.19 -4.31
N LEU A 390 8.44 0.03 -3.80
CA LEU A 390 9.12 -0.66 -2.70
C LEU A 390 9.30 -2.16 -3.03
N GLU A 391 10.47 -2.72 -2.70
CA GLU A 391 10.74 -4.16 -2.73
C GLU A 391 10.16 -4.83 -1.47
N LEU A 392 9.90 -6.14 -1.51
CA LEU A 392 9.24 -6.86 -0.41
C LEU A 392 10.01 -6.71 0.91
N GLU A 393 11.33 -6.76 0.85
CA GLU A 393 12.22 -6.62 2.00
C GLU A 393 12.13 -5.21 2.60
N GLN A 394 12.01 -4.19 1.75
CA GLN A 394 11.86 -2.79 2.19
C GLN A 394 10.51 -2.57 2.87
N ILE A 395 9.44 -3.20 2.35
CA ILE A 395 8.06 -3.03 2.87
C ILE A 395 7.97 -3.47 4.33
N GLN A 396 8.68 -4.53 4.74
CA GLN A 396 8.65 -5.03 6.11
C GLN A 396 9.18 -4.03 7.15
N GLY A 397 10.14 -3.19 6.77
CA GLY A 397 10.77 -2.18 7.63
C GLY A 397 10.38 -0.73 7.31
N PHE A 398 9.48 -0.51 6.36
CA PHE A 398 9.15 0.82 5.88
C PHE A 398 8.37 1.62 6.93
N ASP A 399 8.83 2.83 7.25
CA ASP A 399 8.06 3.79 8.05
C ASP A 399 7.29 4.73 7.11
N PRO A 400 5.94 4.67 7.05
CA PRO A 400 5.16 5.54 6.18
C PRO A 400 5.25 7.02 6.53
N GLN A 401 5.70 7.38 7.74
CA GLN A 401 5.85 8.77 8.17
C GLN A 401 7.15 9.40 7.65
N THR A 402 8.22 8.61 7.50
CA THR A 402 9.57 9.14 7.21
C THR A 402 10.27 8.47 6.03
N GLY A 403 9.83 7.28 5.60
CA GLY A 403 10.52 6.46 4.61
C GLY A 403 10.39 6.94 3.17
N ALA A 404 9.32 7.67 2.83
CA ALA A 404 9.16 8.27 1.51
C ALA A 404 9.61 9.74 1.49
N PRO A 405 10.40 10.16 0.48
CA PRO A 405 10.82 11.55 0.37
C PRO A 405 9.63 12.47 0.09
N THR A 406 9.74 13.73 0.52
CA THR A 406 8.79 14.81 0.20
C THR A 406 9.28 15.66 -0.95
N VAL A 407 8.38 16.40 -1.61
CA VAL A 407 8.77 17.34 -2.68
C VAL A 407 9.77 18.38 -2.17
N ALA A 408 9.51 18.99 -1.01
CA ALA A 408 10.37 20.00 -0.43
C ALA A 408 11.77 19.44 -0.10
N GLN A 409 11.85 18.22 0.46
CA GLN A 409 13.13 17.54 0.67
C GLN A 409 13.91 17.38 -0.65
N LEU A 410 13.27 16.85 -1.70
CA LEU A 410 13.95 16.58 -2.96
C LEU A 410 14.43 17.86 -3.66
N LEU A 411 13.66 18.94 -3.59
CA LEU A 411 14.06 20.23 -4.14
C LEU A 411 15.23 20.84 -3.36
N ARG A 412 15.25 20.72 -2.02
CA ARG A 412 16.37 21.15 -1.18
C ARG A 412 17.64 20.37 -1.49
N GLU A 413 17.55 19.05 -1.64
CA GLU A 413 18.67 18.20 -2.03
C GLU A 413 19.24 18.60 -3.40
N LEU A 414 18.37 18.87 -4.37
CA LEU A 414 18.77 19.29 -5.71
C LEU A 414 19.46 20.65 -5.69
N ASN A 415 18.89 21.66 -5.01
CA ASN A 415 19.49 22.98 -4.88
C ASN A 415 20.87 22.91 -4.20
N LYS A 416 21.00 22.06 -3.15
CA LYS A 416 22.28 21.82 -2.47
C LYS A 416 23.30 21.18 -3.42
N TYR A 417 22.90 20.21 -4.21
CA TYR A 417 23.77 19.58 -5.20
C TYR A 417 24.27 20.60 -6.24
N GLU A 418 23.39 21.45 -6.76
CA GLU A 418 23.72 22.48 -7.74
C GLU A 418 24.68 23.54 -7.19
N ALA A 419 24.46 23.99 -5.95
CA ALA A 419 25.37 24.91 -5.27
C ALA A 419 26.78 24.32 -5.09
N GLN A 420 26.89 23.00 -4.92
CA GLN A 420 28.17 22.30 -4.78
C GLN A 420 28.84 21.98 -6.13
N HIS A 421 28.09 22.06 -7.24
CA HIS A 421 28.56 21.69 -8.58
C HIS A 421 28.17 22.78 -9.61
N PRO A 422 28.65 24.02 -9.47
CA PRO A 422 28.25 25.13 -10.34
C PRO A 422 28.65 24.94 -11.81
N ASP A 423 29.71 24.16 -12.07
CA ASP A 423 30.22 23.87 -13.42
C ASP A 423 29.60 22.61 -14.06
N ALA A 424 28.67 21.94 -13.37
CA ALA A 424 28.01 20.76 -13.93
C ALA A 424 27.08 21.17 -15.08
N SER A 425 27.38 20.69 -16.30
CA SER A 425 26.55 20.97 -17.48
C SER A 425 25.11 20.46 -17.28
N PRO A 426 24.08 21.33 -17.41
CA PRO A 426 22.69 20.91 -17.27
C PRO A 426 22.26 19.86 -18.31
N ASN A 427 22.98 19.72 -19.43
CA ASN A 427 22.63 18.87 -20.56
C ASN A 427 23.39 17.53 -20.67
N SER A 428 24.20 17.16 -19.68
CA SER A 428 24.97 15.90 -19.70
C SER A 428 24.13 14.66 -19.33
N HIS A 429 22.93 14.86 -18.76
CA HIS A 429 22.23 13.78 -18.05
C HIS A 429 21.28 12.98 -18.94
N THR A 430 21.70 11.78 -19.34
CA THR A 430 20.86 10.83 -20.09
C THR A 430 19.66 10.28 -19.31
N LYS A 431 19.64 10.40 -17.97
CA LYS A 431 18.70 9.69 -17.07
C LYS A 431 17.77 10.60 -16.23
N GLY A 432 18.19 11.81 -15.86
CA GLY A 432 17.35 12.85 -15.23
C GLY A 432 17.95 13.44 -13.94
N GLU A 433 17.42 14.57 -13.46
CA GLU A 433 17.97 15.26 -12.27
C GLU A 433 17.66 14.55 -10.95
N TRP A 434 16.68 13.64 -10.94
CA TRP A 434 16.37 12.78 -9.79
C TRP A 434 17.55 11.90 -9.34
N GLU A 435 18.57 11.69 -10.18
CA GLU A 435 19.80 10.98 -9.80
C GLU A 435 20.60 11.70 -8.70
N LYS A 436 20.32 12.99 -8.48
CA LYS A 436 21.01 13.86 -7.52
C LYS A 436 20.28 13.94 -6.18
N THR A 437 19.19 13.19 -6.01
CA THR A 437 18.31 13.26 -4.84
C THR A 437 18.07 11.88 -4.25
N SER A 438 17.45 11.84 -3.07
CA SER A 438 16.98 10.63 -2.40
C SER A 438 15.87 9.88 -3.16
N LEU A 439 15.38 10.42 -4.29
CA LEU A 439 14.48 9.71 -5.20
C LEU A 439 15.20 8.63 -6.03
N ARG A 440 16.51 8.77 -6.24
CA ARG A 440 17.34 7.87 -7.04
C ARG A 440 17.12 6.36 -6.82
N PRO A 441 17.25 5.81 -5.59
CA PRO A 441 17.14 4.36 -5.39
C PRO A 441 15.80 3.81 -5.87
N TYR A 442 14.72 4.57 -5.68
CA TYR A 442 13.37 4.19 -6.08
C TYR A 442 13.19 4.17 -7.61
N VAL A 443 13.77 5.14 -8.33
CA VAL A 443 13.72 5.16 -9.80
C VAL A 443 14.58 4.05 -10.39
N GLU A 444 15.79 3.83 -9.85
CA GLU A 444 16.66 2.74 -10.31
C GLU A 444 16.02 1.37 -10.11
N GLN A 445 15.32 1.15 -9.00
CA GLN A 445 14.54 -0.07 -8.76
C GLN A 445 13.42 -0.25 -9.78
N PHE A 446 12.65 0.81 -10.04
CA PHE A 446 11.58 0.80 -11.03
C PHE A 446 12.11 0.50 -12.44
N ASP A 447 13.25 1.09 -12.80
CA ASP A 447 13.92 0.85 -14.08
C ASP A 447 14.41 -0.60 -14.18
N ARG A 448 14.94 -1.20 -13.10
CA ARG A 448 15.33 -2.62 -13.07
C ARG A 448 14.13 -3.53 -13.31
N ALA A 449 13.00 -3.27 -12.65
CA ALA A 449 11.77 -4.03 -12.83
C ALA A 449 11.22 -3.92 -14.27
N SER A 450 11.20 -2.69 -14.80
CA SER A 450 10.77 -2.40 -16.18
C SER A 450 11.69 -3.06 -17.22
N ALA A 451 13.00 -2.99 -17.03
CA ALA A 451 13.97 -3.61 -17.91
C ALA A 451 13.86 -5.14 -17.93
N LYS A 452 13.53 -5.77 -16.78
CA LYS A 452 13.26 -7.22 -16.71
C LYS A 452 12.05 -7.58 -17.57
N LEU A 453 10.93 -6.87 -17.40
CA LEU A 453 9.72 -7.04 -18.22
C LEU A 453 10.02 -6.88 -19.72
N LEU A 454 10.72 -5.82 -20.12
CA LEU A 454 11.05 -5.58 -21.52
C LEU A 454 11.93 -6.68 -22.14
N ARG A 455 12.90 -7.21 -21.39
CA ARG A 455 13.73 -8.33 -21.86
C ARG A 455 12.86 -9.56 -22.13
N GLU A 456 12.02 -9.95 -21.17
CA GLU A 456 11.13 -11.10 -21.31
C GLU A 456 10.14 -10.91 -22.47
N MET A 457 9.60 -9.70 -22.65
CA MET A 457 8.73 -9.41 -23.79
C MET A 457 9.42 -9.54 -25.14
N ARG A 458 10.66 -9.07 -25.24
CA ARG A 458 11.46 -9.18 -26.46
C ARG A 458 11.79 -10.63 -26.78
N ASP A 459 12.13 -11.42 -25.76
CA ASP A 459 12.51 -12.82 -25.92
C ASP A 459 11.29 -13.66 -26.32
N ALA A 460 10.11 -13.39 -25.74
CA ALA A 460 8.84 -14.00 -26.15
C ALA A 460 8.52 -13.70 -27.63
N LYS A 461 8.65 -12.43 -28.07
CA LYS A 461 8.44 -12.06 -29.48
C LYS A 461 9.38 -12.81 -30.43
N ARG A 462 10.67 -12.91 -30.07
CA ARG A 462 11.67 -13.65 -30.88
C ARG A 462 11.33 -15.13 -30.99
N ALA A 463 10.87 -15.75 -29.91
CA ALA A 463 10.46 -17.15 -29.92
C ALA A 463 9.26 -17.39 -30.85
N THR A 464 8.25 -16.51 -30.82
CA THR A 464 7.08 -16.59 -31.72
C THR A 464 7.48 -16.42 -33.19
N THR A 465 8.35 -15.46 -33.50
CA THR A 465 8.83 -15.25 -34.89
C THR A 465 9.62 -16.46 -35.40
N LYS A 466 10.47 -17.07 -34.55
CA LYS A 466 11.23 -18.27 -34.93
C LYS A 466 10.30 -19.45 -35.25
N HIS A 467 9.31 -19.71 -34.39
CA HIS A 467 8.31 -20.77 -34.65
C HIS A 467 7.48 -20.55 -35.91
N SER A 468 7.20 -19.31 -36.30
CA SER A 468 6.47 -18.98 -37.53
C SER A 468 7.29 -19.17 -38.81
N LEU A 469 8.62 -19.25 -38.71
CA LEU A 469 9.54 -19.44 -39.84
C LEU A 469 9.97 -20.92 -40.01
N ASP A 470 9.64 -21.79 -39.06
CA ASP A 470 9.89 -23.24 -39.10
C ASP A 470 8.72 -24.02 -39.76
N PHE A 471 7.73 -23.32 -40.33
CA PHE A 471 6.67 -23.84 -41.21
C PHE A 471 6.87 -23.30 -42.62
#